data_AF-A0A9D1FJZ6-F1
#
_entry.id   AF-A0A9D1FJZ6-F1
#
_cell.length_a   1.000
_cell.length_b   1.000
_cell.length_c   1.000
_cell.angle_alpha   90.00
_cell.angle_beta   90.00
_cell.angle_gamma   90.00
#
_symmetry.space_group_name_H-M   'P 1'
#
loop_
_entity.id
_entity.type
_entity.pdbx_description
1 polymer ?
#
loop_
_entity_poly.entity_id
_entity_poly.type
_entity_poly.pdbx_seq_one_letter_code
_entity_poly.pdbx_strand_id
1 'polypeptide(L)'
;MKKIISLALCLVLGSFVLAGCSDSSEPFEEKSYTPDTQVREINLDAEDREIEVSLSPDEQVHIEYWENSKEYYEIAVSDGVLTMTSASSKEWTDYIGVKSSDEGRKISLQIPDALLENLTLSTTNEDISLPELSVTGSVSISSNGGDISFETLDVGSALTLNVKNGDISGTVVGSYDDFAIQTEIKKGESSLPDEKDGGEKTLNVSGNNGDVNIEFVKE
;
A
#
# COMPACT_ATOMS: atom_id res chain seq x y z
N MET A 1 74.46 -47.97 4.50
CA MET A 1 74.13 -47.15 5.68
C MET A 1 73.18 -46.04 5.23
N LYS A 2 71.96 -45.99 5.81
CA LYS A 2 71.15 -44.80 6.16
C LYS A 2 71.13 -43.63 5.13
N LYS A 3 70.01 -43.15 4.57
CA LYS A 3 68.64 -43.01 5.08
C LYS A 3 67.62 -42.85 3.95
N ILE A 4 66.44 -43.39 4.22
CA ILE A 4 65.15 -43.14 3.56
C ILE A 4 64.71 -41.72 3.94
N ILE A 5 64.27 -40.88 2.99
CA ILE A 5 63.41 -39.73 3.30
C ILE A 5 62.23 -39.75 2.32
N SER A 6 61.10 -40.10 2.91
CA SER A 6 59.75 -40.17 2.35
C SER A 6 59.27 -38.77 1.99
N LEU A 7 58.87 -38.56 0.73
CA LEU A 7 58.16 -37.35 0.31
C LEU A 7 56.67 -37.60 0.51
N ALA A 8 56.16 -37.25 1.70
CA ALA A 8 54.75 -37.28 2.01
C ALA A 8 54.04 -36.14 1.27
N LEU A 9 53.23 -36.50 0.28
CA LEU A 9 52.29 -35.60 -0.39
C LEU A 9 51.11 -35.34 0.54
N CYS A 10 51.21 -34.32 1.39
CA CYS A 10 50.07 -33.81 2.15
C CYS A 10 49.11 -33.09 1.18
N LEU A 11 48.05 -33.78 0.79
CA LEU A 11 46.81 -33.18 0.30
C LEU A 11 46.24 -32.30 1.41
N VAL A 12 46.57 -31.01 1.39
CA VAL A 12 45.83 -30.01 2.16
C VAL A 12 44.49 -29.84 1.43
N LEU A 13 43.52 -30.64 1.84
CA LEU A 13 42.10 -30.33 1.68
C LEU A 13 41.89 -28.99 2.39
N GLY A 14 41.96 -27.90 1.63
CA GLY A 14 41.52 -26.60 2.08
C GLY A 14 40.04 -26.70 2.38
N SER A 15 39.70 -26.82 3.66
CA SER A 15 38.37 -26.55 4.17
C SER A 15 38.06 -25.10 3.81
N PHE A 16 37.43 -24.88 2.66
CA PHE A 16 36.69 -23.66 2.42
C PHE A 16 35.58 -23.67 3.48
N VAL A 17 35.85 -22.99 4.59
CA VAL A 17 34.77 -22.45 5.40
C VAL A 17 34.13 -21.43 4.46
N LEU A 18 33.11 -21.86 3.74
CA LEU A 18 32.12 -20.94 3.24
C LEU A 18 31.54 -20.31 4.51
N ALA A 19 32.16 -19.23 4.96
CA ALA A 19 31.42 -18.21 5.67
C ALA A 19 30.37 -17.79 4.64
N GLY A 20 29.20 -18.41 4.72
CA GLY A 20 28.03 -17.89 4.06
C GLY A 20 27.94 -16.47 4.57
N CYS A 21 28.21 -15.50 3.69
CA CYS A 21 27.78 -14.15 3.91
C CYS A 21 26.28 -14.29 4.11
N SER A 22 25.83 -14.22 5.36
CA SER A 22 24.43 -13.92 5.63
C SER A 22 24.23 -12.60 4.94
N ASP A 23 23.53 -12.64 3.82
CA ASP A 23 23.05 -11.44 3.14
C ASP A 23 22.02 -10.82 4.09
N SER A 24 22.53 -10.13 5.11
CA SER A 24 21.72 -9.40 6.06
C SER A 24 21.43 -8.08 5.37
N SER A 25 20.35 -8.04 4.59
CA SER A 25 19.69 -6.76 4.36
C SER A 25 19.57 -6.05 5.71
N GLU A 26 19.90 -4.77 5.73
CA GLU A 26 19.75 -3.99 6.96
C GLU A 26 18.29 -4.13 7.44
N PRO A 27 18.09 -4.27 8.77
CA PRO A 27 16.75 -4.38 9.31
C PRO A 27 15.95 -3.14 8.91
N PHE A 28 14.65 -3.34 8.74
CA PHE A 28 13.74 -2.23 8.60
C PHE A 28 13.78 -1.36 9.86
N GLU A 29 13.89 -0.05 9.67
CA GLU A 29 13.82 0.94 10.72
C GLU A 29 12.49 1.69 10.63
N GLU A 30 11.84 1.85 11.78
CA GLU A 30 10.66 2.70 11.91
C GLU A 30 11.04 4.17 11.66
N LYS A 31 10.23 4.84 10.85
CA LYS A 31 10.31 6.26 10.52
C LYS A 31 8.93 6.87 10.65
N SER A 32 8.92 8.18 10.87
CA SER A 32 7.70 8.98 10.88
C SER A 32 7.89 10.22 10.01
N TYR A 33 6.86 10.61 9.29
CA TYR A 33 6.81 11.86 8.55
C TYR A 33 5.56 12.67 8.90
N THR A 34 5.72 13.98 9.03
CA THR A 34 4.63 14.93 9.26
C THR A 34 4.94 16.16 8.42
N PRO A 35 4.08 16.53 7.44
CA PRO A 35 4.23 17.77 6.70
C PRO A 35 4.32 18.97 7.65
N ASP A 36 5.22 19.90 7.37
CA ASP A 36 5.34 21.18 8.09
C ASP A 36 4.33 22.23 7.60
N THR A 37 3.54 21.87 6.59
CA THR A 37 2.55 22.71 5.92
C THR A 37 1.24 21.95 5.77
N GLN A 38 0.14 22.68 5.67
CA GLN A 38 -1.16 22.08 5.41
C GLN A 38 -1.18 21.44 4.02
N VAL A 39 -1.65 20.20 3.96
CA VAL A 39 -1.84 19.46 2.71
C VAL A 39 -3.34 19.34 2.42
N ARG A 40 -3.70 19.47 1.14
CA ARG A 40 -5.06 19.30 0.63
C ARG A 40 -5.21 18.01 -0.18
N GLU A 41 -4.10 17.43 -0.62
CA GLU A 41 -4.08 16.19 -1.39
C GLU A 41 -2.99 15.26 -0.89
N ILE A 42 -3.29 13.97 -0.83
CA ILE A 42 -2.36 12.92 -0.44
C ILE A 42 -2.35 11.87 -1.56
N ASN A 43 -1.15 11.58 -2.05
CA ASN A 43 -0.89 10.54 -3.04
C ASN A 43 0.16 9.58 -2.47
N LEU A 44 -0.27 8.37 -2.11
CA LEU A 44 0.58 7.34 -1.53
C LEU A 44 0.61 6.15 -2.47
N ASP A 45 1.80 5.84 -3.01
CA ASP A 45 2.05 4.70 -3.90
C ASP A 45 3.08 3.76 -3.26
N ALA A 46 2.57 2.66 -2.73
CA ALA A 46 3.34 1.66 -2.00
C ALA A 46 3.57 0.38 -2.82
N GLU A 47 4.60 -0.39 -2.46
CA GLU A 47 4.82 -1.75 -2.95
C GLU A 47 4.96 -2.70 -1.77
N ASP A 48 4.14 -3.75 -1.74
CA ASP A 48 4.15 -4.80 -0.71
C ASP A 48 3.97 -4.24 0.70
N ARG A 49 3.08 -3.25 0.86
CA ARG A 49 2.74 -2.65 2.16
C ARG A 49 1.24 -2.53 2.36
N GLU A 50 0.78 -2.97 3.52
CA GLU A 50 -0.55 -2.63 4.02
C GLU A 50 -0.62 -1.13 4.29
N ILE A 51 -1.71 -0.49 3.87
CA ILE A 51 -1.98 0.92 4.18
C ILE A 51 -3.19 0.97 5.10
N GLU A 52 -2.99 1.38 6.35
CA GLU A 52 -4.07 1.58 7.32
C GLU A 52 -4.25 3.08 7.55
N VAL A 53 -5.41 3.59 7.16
CA VAL A 53 -5.79 4.98 7.39
C VAL A 53 -6.50 5.10 8.74
N SER A 54 -6.26 6.20 9.44
CA SER A 54 -7.00 6.57 10.66
C SER A 54 -7.17 8.09 10.74
N LEU A 55 -8.14 8.55 11.55
CA LEU A 55 -8.31 9.98 11.81
C LEU A 55 -7.23 10.46 12.77
N SER A 56 -6.64 11.62 12.47
CA SER A 56 -5.59 12.24 13.26
C SER A 56 -6.16 12.96 14.48
N PRO A 57 -5.70 12.66 15.71
CA PRO A 57 -6.17 13.36 16.91
C PRO A 57 -5.80 14.85 16.99
N ASP A 58 -4.82 15.29 16.21
CA ASP A 58 -4.29 16.66 16.23
C ASP A 58 -4.57 17.46 14.95
N GLU A 59 -5.40 16.91 14.05
CA GLU A 59 -5.74 17.48 12.74
C GLU A 59 -4.53 17.72 11.82
N GLN A 60 -3.43 17.00 12.02
CA GLN A 60 -2.28 16.97 11.11
C GLN A 60 -2.16 15.62 10.41
N VAL A 61 -1.47 15.60 9.28
CA VAL A 61 -1.13 14.33 8.61
C VAL A 61 0.09 13.72 9.28
N HIS A 62 -0.01 12.47 9.72
CA HIS A 62 1.14 11.69 10.18
C HIS A 62 1.26 10.40 9.37
N ILE A 63 2.48 10.07 8.99
CA ILE A 63 2.81 8.80 8.34
C ILE A 63 3.80 8.08 9.24
N GLU A 64 3.47 6.88 9.69
CA GLU A 64 4.40 5.94 10.33
C GLU A 64 4.67 4.80 9.33
N TYR A 65 5.95 4.51 9.09
CA TYR A 65 6.38 3.56 8.07
C TYR A 65 7.73 2.95 8.41
N TRP A 66 8.13 1.93 7.66
CA TRP A 66 9.42 1.26 7.85
C TRP A 66 10.21 1.23 6.55
N GLU A 67 11.50 1.57 6.62
CA GLU A 67 12.41 1.53 5.47
C GLU A 67 13.78 0.95 5.85
N ASN A 68 14.56 0.59 4.84
CA ASN A 68 15.99 0.28 4.97
C ASN A 68 16.76 0.79 3.73
N SER A 69 18.05 0.47 3.64
CA SER A 69 18.88 0.87 2.50
C SER A 69 18.45 0.32 1.14
N LYS A 70 17.59 -0.70 1.09
CA LYS A 70 17.13 -1.37 -0.14
C LYS A 70 15.70 -1.04 -0.53
N GLU A 71 14.84 -0.77 0.43
CA GLU A 71 13.42 -0.46 0.28
C GLU A 71 13.11 0.78 1.12
N TYR A 72 12.78 1.88 0.45
CA TYR A 72 12.60 3.18 1.08
C TYR A 72 11.55 3.99 0.34
N TYR A 73 11.27 5.20 0.81
CA TYR A 73 10.26 6.07 0.22
C TYR A 73 10.81 7.42 -0.19
N GLU A 74 10.38 7.89 -1.35
CA GLU A 74 10.53 9.28 -1.75
C GLU A 74 9.31 10.06 -1.27
N ILE A 75 9.48 10.87 -0.23
CA ILE A 75 8.42 11.69 0.35
C ILE A 75 8.67 13.16 0.03
N ALA A 76 7.65 13.84 -0.49
CA ALA A 76 7.74 15.26 -0.83
C ALA A 76 6.39 15.96 -0.64
N VAL A 77 6.45 17.27 -0.37
CA VAL A 77 5.29 18.15 -0.37
C VAL A 77 5.55 19.29 -1.36
N SER A 78 4.64 19.48 -2.31
CA SER A 78 4.67 20.60 -3.25
C SER A 78 3.24 21.09 -3.51
N ASP A 79 3.02 22.40 -3.43
CA ASP A 79 1.72 23.03 -3.74
C ASP A 79 0.51 22.40 -3.02
N GLY A 80 0.72 21.99 -1.76
CA GLY A 80 -0.29 21.37 -0.89
C GLY A 80 -0.56 19.89 -1.21
N VAL A 81 0.24 19.27 -2.07
CA VAL A 81 0.16 17.85 -2.42
C VAL A 81 1.28 17.11 -1.71
N LEU A 82 0.93 16.16 -0.84
CA LEU A 82 1.84 15.19 -0.25
C LEU A 82 1.96 13.98 -1.16
N THR A 83 3.19 13.63 -1.56
CA THR A 83 3.48 12.41 -2.30
C THR A 83 4.40 11.52 -1.48
N MET A 84 4.09 10.22 -1.43
CA MET A 84 4.96 9.16 -0.91
C MET A 84 5.00 8.04 -1.95
N THR A 85 6.19 7.73 -2.46
CA THR A 85 6.35 6.69 -3.50
C THR A 85 7.42 5.68 -3.08
N SER A 86 7.11 4.40 -3.21
CA SER A 86 8.09 3.32 -2.97
C SER A 86 9.25 3.42 -3.94
N ALA A 87 10.46 3.32 -3.40
CA ALA A 87 11.70 3.28 -4.14
C ALA A 87 12.55 2.10 -3.66
N SER A 88 13.33 1.53 -4.57
CA SER A 88 14.11 0.34 -4.30
C SER A 88 15.48 0.40 -4.96
N SER A 89 16.48 -0.09 -4.22
CA SER A 89 17.83 -0.34 -4.72
C SER A 89 18.16 -1.84 -4.72
N LYS A 90 17.14 -2.71 -4.60
CA LYS A 90 17.30 -4.17 -4.61
C LYS A 90 17.97 -4.66 -5.89
N GLU A 91 19.00 -5.47 -5.72
CA GLU A 91 19.60 -6.25 -6.80
C GLU A 91 18.86 -7.58 -6.95
N TRP A 92 19.00 -8.24 -8.11
CA TRP A 92 18.32 -9.51 -8.37
C TRP A 92 18.66 -10.63 -7.35
N THR A 93 19.84 -10.56 -6.71
CA THR A 93 20.26 -11.50 -5.66
C THR A 93 19.47 -11.33 -4.37
N ASP A 94 18.90 -10.15 -4.12
CA ASP A 94 18.15 -9.85 -2.90
C ASP A 94 16.79 -10.58 -2.83
N TYR A 95 16.35 -11.13 -3.96
CA TYR A 95 15.18 -12.00 -4.04
C TYR A 95 15.48 -13.46 -3.68
N ILE A 96 16.76 -13.82 -3.48
CA ILE A 96 17.21 -15.17 -3.13
C ILE A 96 17.62 -15.19 -1.65
N GLY A 97 16.66 -15.33 -0.75
CA GLY A 97 16.93 -15.28 0.69
C GLY A 97 15.68 -15.42 1.58
N VAL A 98 15.88 -15.30 2.89
CA VAL A 98 14.80 -15.30 3.89
C VAL A 98 14.00 -14.01 3.72
N LYS A 99 12.67 -14.12 3.61
CA LYS A 99 11.76 -12.96 3.49
C LYS A 99 11.90 -12.05 4.72
N SER A 100 11.84 -10.73 4.50
CA SER A 100 11.78 -9.71 5.54
C SER A 100 10.65 -9.99 6.55
N SER A 101 10.85 -9.61 7.82
CA SER A 101 9.84 -9.75 8.89
C SER A 101 8.58 -8.94 8.61
N ASP A 102 7.43 -9.44 9.09
CA ASP A 102 6.10 -8.88 8.80
C ASP A 102 5.88 -7.47 9.38
N GLU A 103 6.57 -7.07 10.46
CA GLU A 103 6.42 -5.75 11.08
C GLU A 103 6.83 -4.57 10.17
N GLY A 104 7.68 -4.80 9.15
CA GLY A 104 8.10 -3.75 8.21
C GLY A 104 7.13 -3.51 7.04
N ARG A 105 5.97 -4.19 7.02
CA ARG A 105 5.04 -4.17 5.88
C ARG A 105 3.80 -3.30 6.07
N LYS A 106 3.75 -2.43 7.07
CA LYS A 106 2.61 -1.55 7.31
C LYS A 106 2.98 -0.08 7.13
N ILE A 107 2.06 0.71 6.58
CA ILE A 107 2.09 2.17 6.59
C ILE A 107 0.85 2.63 7.35
N SER A 108 1.03 3.33 8.47
CA SER A 108 -0.07 3.98 9.17
C SER A 108 -0.18 5.42 8.70
N LEU A 109 -1.31 5.77 8.09
CA LEU A 109 -1.60 7.11 7.58
C LEU A 109 -2.70 7.74 8.44
N GLN A 110 -2.31 8.64 9.35
CA GLN A 110 -3.25 9.49 10.08
C GLN A 110 -3.52 10.74 9.25
N ILE A 111 -4.80 11.05 9.03
CA ILE A 111 -5.24 12.23 8.27
C ILE A 111 -6.22 13.05 9.08
N PRO A 112 -6.24 14.38 8.93
CA PRO A 112 -7.22 15.21 9.63
C PRO A 112 -8.65 14.84 9.24
N ASP A 113 -9.59 15.04 10.16
CA ASP A 113 -11.03 15.08 9.86
C ASP A 113 -11.42 16.45 9.25
N ALA A 114 -10.50 16.98 8.44
CA ALA A 114 -10.64 18.22 7.70
C ALA A 114 -10.88 17.89 6.22
N LEU A 115 -11.35 18.90 5.47
CA LEU A 115 -11.73 18.82 4.06
C LEU A 115 -10.51 18.56 3.15
N LEU A 116 -9.93 17.36 3.22
CA LEU A 116 -8.99 16.86 2.25
C LEU A 116 -9.69 16.90 0.89
N GLU A 117 -9.06 17.53 -0.10
CA GLU A 117 -9.61 17.61 -1.44
C GLU A 117 -9.52 16.25 -2.12
N ASN A 118 -8.35 15.62 -2.11
CA ASN A 118 -8.13 14.36 -2.80
C ASN A 118 -7.29 13.37 -1.99
N LEU A 119 -7.67 12.09 -2.06
CA LEU A 119 -6.92 10.98 -1.48
C LEU A 119 -6.69 9.91 -2.54
N THR A 120 -5.43 9.66 -2.88
CA THR A 120 -5.02 8.58 -3.77
C THR A 120 -4.14 7.61 -3.02
N LEU A 121 -4.55 6.34 -2.96
CA LEU A 121 -3.80 5.27 -2.30
C LEU A 121 -3.60 4.11 -3.27
N SER A 122 -2.38 3.63 -3.42
CA SER A 122 -2.08 2.41 -4.15
C SER A 122 -1.08 1.53 -3.42
N THR A 123 -1.29 0.21 -3.53
CA THR A 123 -0.32 -0.78 -3.07
C THR A 123 -0.33 -2.06 -3.92
N THR A 124 0.68 -2.91 -3.74
CA THR A 124 0.72 -4.27 -4.25
C THR A 124 0.70 -5.28 -3.11
N ASN A 125 0.12 -6.46 -3.36
CA ASN A 125 0.14 -7.66 -2.51
C ASN A 125 -0.46 -7.55 -1.11
N GLU A 126 -0.79 -6.35 -0.63
CA GLU A 126 -1.29 -6.09 0.72
C GLU A 126 -2.56 -5.23 0.68
N ASP A 127 -3.20 -5.11 1.83
CA ASP A 127 -4.53 -4.51 1.96
C ASP A 127 -4.49 -2.98 2.11
N ILE A 128 -5.60 -2.32 1.80
CA ILE A 128 -5.84 -0.91 2.11
C ILE A 128 -7.12 -0.83 2.96
N SER A 129 -7.02 -0.23 4.14
CA SER A 129 -8.14 -0.04 5.08
C SER A 129 -8.35 1.42 5.43
N LEU A 130 -9.62 1.87 5.42
CA LEU A 130 -10.02 3.23 5.80
C LEU A 130 -11.12 3.22 6.86
N PRO A 131 -11.12 4.20 7.78
CA PRO A 131 -12.20 4.37 8.75
C PRO A 131 -13.38 5.10 8.10
N GLU A 132 -14.33 5.54 8.93
CA GLU A 132 -15.23 6.62 8.53
C GLU A 132 -14.44 7.87 8.15
N LEU A 133 -14.64 8.39 6.94
CA LEU A 133 -13.89 9.52 6.40
C LEU A 133 -14.72 10.33 5.40
N SER A 134 -14.57 11.66 5.47
CA SER A 134 -15.13 12.61 4.49
C SER A 134 -14.04 13.28 3.67
N VAL A 135 -14.19 13.31 2.34
CA VAL A 135 -13.25 13.92 1.38
C VAL A 135 -14.02 14.83 0.42
N THR A 136 -13.63 16.10 0.28
CA THR A 136 -14.43 17.07 -0.47
C THR A 136 -14.35 16.93 -1.98
N GLY A 137 -13.31 16.29 -2.49
CA GLY A 137 -13.14 16.02 -3.91
C GLY A 137 -13.26 14.54 -4.18
N SER A 138 -12.13 13.88 -4.40
CA SER A 138 -12.11 12.51 -4.90
C SER A 138 -11.27 11.56 -4.06
N VAL A 139 -11.72 10.31 -4.00
CA VAL A 139 -10.97 9.20 -3.42
C VAL A 139 -10.68 8.20 -4.54
N SER A 140 -9.42 7.80 -4.68
CA SER A 140 -8.97 6.79 -5.63
C SER A 140 -8.09 5.76 -4.92
N ILE A 141 -8.55 4.51 -4.85
CA ILE A 141 -7.86 3.44 -4.14
C ILE A 141 -7.61 2.28 -5.10
N SER A 142 -6.37 1.77 -5.14
CA SER A 142 -6.00 0.63 -5.95
C SER A 142 -5.15 -0.39 -5.19
N SER A 143 -5.56 -1.66 -5.17
CA SER A 143 -4.70 -2.76 -4.70
C SER A 143 -4.50 -3.83 -5.77
N ASN A 144 -3.28 -4.33 -5.88
CA ASN A 144 -2.94 -5.47 -6.73
C ASN A 144 -2.40 -6.63 -5.88
N GLY A 145 -3.32 -7.36 -5.26
CA GLY A 145 -2.99 -8.58 -4.50
C GLY A 145 -3.51 -8.59 -3.07
N GLY A 146 -4.08 -7.47 -2.59
CA GLY A 146 -4.85 -7.42 -1.36
C GLY A 146 -6.22 -6.77 -1.55
N ASP A 147 -6.95 -6.69 -0.45
CA ASP A 147 -8.32 -6.21 -0.36
C ASP A 147 -8.36 -4.69 -0.18
N ILE A 148 -9.48 -4.08 -0.56
CA ILE A 148 -9.82 -2.71 -0.18
C ILE A 148 -11.02 -2.77 0.76
N SER A 149 -10.85 -2.24 1.97
CA SER A 149 -11.92 -2.14 2.96
C SER A 149 -12.07 -0.71 3.48
N PHE A 150 -13.30 -0.26 3.65
CA PHE A 150 -13.59 1.03 4.29
C PHE A 150 -14.87 0.97 5.09
N GLU A 151 -14.90 1.62 6.27
CA GLU A 151 -16.11 1.65 7.08
C GLU A 151 -17.21 2.48 6.41
N THR A 152 -16.96 3.78 6.21
CA THR A 152 -17.89 4.70 5.57
C THR A 152 -17.14 5.83 4.87
N LEU A 153 -17.39 6.05 3.57
CA LEU A 153 -16.78 7.14 2.80
C LEU A 153 -17.83 8.13 2.31
N ASP A 154 -17.67 9.41 2.68
CA ASP A 154 -18.34 10.52 2.00
C ASP A 154 -17.36 11.20 1.03
N VAL A 155 -17.71 11.20 -0.25
CA VAL A 155 -16.91 11.85 -1.30
C VAL A 155 -17.70 13.00 -1.90
N GLY A 156 -17.05 14.14 -2.15
CA GLY A 156 -17.72 15.29 -2.74
C GLY A 156 -17.92 15.17 -4.26
N SER A 157 -17.12 14.36 -4.97
CA SER A 157 -17.20 14.26 -6.43
C SER A 157 -17.02 12.85 -7.01
N ALA A 158 -16.05 12.07 -6.52
CA ALA A 158 -15.74 10.78 -7.13
C ALA A 158 -15.16 9.77 -6.14
N LEU A 159 -15.58 8.52 -6.29
CA LEU A 159 -14.96 7.35 -5.67
C LEU A 159 -14.53 6.39 -6.77
N THR A 160 -13.23 6.09 -6.84
CA THR A 160 -12.65 5.14 -7.78
C THR A 160 -11.95 4.02 -7.02
N LEU A 161 -12.35 2.78 -7.26
CA LEU A 161 -11.85 1.60 -6.56
C LEU A 161 -11.39 0.56 -7.57
N ASN A 162 -10.16 0.06 -7.41
CA ASN A 162 -9.59 -0.91 -8.34
C ASN A 162 -8.86 -2.05 -7.62
N VAL A 163 -9.29 -3.28 -7.86
CA VAL A 163 -8.62 -4.49 -7.37
C VAL A 163 -8.28 -5.43 -8.51
N LYS A 164 -7.05 -5.98 -8.48
CA LYS A 164 -6.67 -7.03 -9.43
C LYS A 164 -6.91 -8.44 -8.89
N ASN A 165 -6.54 -8.68 -7.64
CA ASN A 165 -6.79 -9.91 -6.90
C ASN A 165 -7.06 -9.51 -5.45
N GLY A 166 -8.31 -9.57 -5.02
CA GLY A 166 -8.77 -9.08 -3.72
C GLY A 166 -10.19 -8.55 -3.82
N ASP A 167 -10.85 -8.46 -2.68
CA ASP A 167 -12.23 -8.02 -2.56
C ASP A 167 -12.30 -6.51 -2.29
N ILE A 168 -13.45 -5.91 -2.60
CA ILE A 168 -13.77 -4.53 -2.22
C ILE A 168 -14.98 -4.56 -1.30
N SER A 169 -14.87 -3.95 -0.13
CA SER A 169 -15.99 -3.83 0.80
C SER A 169 -16.08 -2.47 1.49
N GLY A 170 -17.30 -1.96 1.66
CA GLY A 170 -17.52 -0.77 2.47
C GLY A 170 -18.85 -0.07 2.25
N THR A 171 -19.04 1.06 2.94
CA THR A 171 -20.27 1.87 2.86
C THR A 171 -19.98 3.23 2.28
N VAL A 172 -20.84 3.72 1.38
CA VAL A 172 -20.73 5.05 0.78
C VAL A 172 -21.87 5.93 1.28
N VAL A 173 -21.55 7.16 1.69
CA VAL A 173 -22.54 8.15 2.09
C VAL A 173 -23.24 8.73 0.86
N GLY A 174 -24.56 8.78 0.93
CA GLY A 174 -25.45 9.19 -0.14
C GLY A 174 -26.44 8.09 -0.52
N SER A 175 -27.40 8.46 -1.36
CA SER A 175 -28.32 7.53 -1.98
C SER A 175 -27.75 6.98 -3.29
N TYR A 176 -28.26 5.83 -3.72
CA TYR A 176 -27.95 5.25 -5.02
C TYR A 176 -28.15 6.23 -6.21
N ASP A 177 -29.11 7.16 -6.09
CA ASP A 177 -29.41 8.13 -7.15
C ASP A 177 -28.40 9.27 -7.23
N ASP A 178 -27.58 9.49 -6.19
CA ASP A 178 -26.57 10.54 -6.15
C ASP A 178 -25.35 10.21 -7.01
N PHE A 179 -25.19 8.94 -7.40
CA PHE A 179 -24.02 8.44 -8.12
C PHE A 179 -24.36 8.01 -9.55
N ALA A 180 -23.54 8.45 -10.50
CA ALA A 180 -23.32 7.74 -11.76
C ALA A 180 -22.33 6.60 -11.50
N ILE A 181 -22.70 5.36 -11.85
CA ILE A 181 -21.97 4.15 -11.46
C ILE A 181 -21.45 3.44 -12.71
N GLN A 182 -20.18 3.06 -12.69
CA GLN A 182 -19.58 2.14 -13.65
C GLN A 182 -18.84 1.03 -12.89
N THR A 183 -19.25 -0.21 -13.11
CA THR A 183 -18.63 -1.39 -12.50
C THR A 183 -18.10 -2.32 -13.61
N GLU A 184 -16.83 -2.72 -13.54
CA GLU A 184 -16.22 -3.72 -14.43
C GLU A 184 -15.63 -4.87 -13.59
N ILE A 185 -16.40 -5.96 -13.42
CA ILE A 185 -15.93 -7.18 -12.74
C ILE A 185 -15.70 -8.31 -13.73
N LYS A 186 -14.49 -8.88 -13.76
CA LYS A 186 -14.16 -10.03 -14.62
C LYS A 186 -14.50 -11.36 -13.97
N LYS A 187 -14.19 -11.52 -12.67
CA LYS A 187 -14.50 -12.73 -11.90
C LYS A 187 -14.81 -12.35 -10.44
N GLY A 188 -16.04 -12.62 -10.03
CA GLY A 188 -16.58 -12.29 -8.72
C GLY A 188 -18.02 -11.80 -8.87
N GLU A 189 -18.66 -11.53 -7.76
CA GLU A 189 -19.98 -10.91 -7.68
C GLU A 189 -19.87 -9.43 -7.29
N SER A 190 -20.89 -8.63 -7.64
CA SER A 190 -20.96 -7.21 -7.29
C SER A 190 -22.32 -6.87 -6.71
N SER A 191 -22.36 -6.08 -5.64
CA SER A 191 -23.60 -5.46 -5.13
C SER A 191 -24.07 -4.29 -6.00
N LEU A 192 -23.20 -3.76 -6.87
CA LEU A 192 -23.47 -2.63 -7.75
C LEU A 192 -23.90 -3.08 -9.16
N PRO A 193 -24.71 -2.27 -9.88
CA PRO A 193 -24.97 -2.50 -11.30
C PRO A 193 -23.69 -2.34 -12.15
N ASP A 194 -23.65 -2.96 -13.32
CA ASP A 194 -22.58 -2.75 -14.30
C ASP A 194 -22.48 -1.28 -14.73
N GLU A 195 -23.62 -0.63 -14.94
CA GLU A 195 -23.69 0.76 -15.37
C GLU A 195 -24.98 1.40 -14.85
N LYS A 196 -24.88 2.66 -14.42
CA LYS A 196 -26.01 3.52 -14.09
C LYS A 196 -25.66 4.97 -14.43
N ASP A 197 -26.43 5.54 -15.35
CA ASP A 197 -26.33 6.96 -15.66
C ASP A 197 -27.00 7.86 -14.60
N GLY A 198 -26.55 9.11 -14.58
CA GLY A 198 -27.11 10.18 -13.74
C GLY A 198 -26.67 10.11 -12.28
N GLY A 199 -26.59 11.27 -11.64
CA GLY A 199 -25.97 11.46 -10.34
C GLY A 199 -25.01 12.64 -10.40
N GLU A 200 -24.80 13.32 -9.27
CA GLU A 200 -23.86 14.44 -9.18
C GLU A 200 -22.44 13.95 -8.89
N LYS A 201 -22.32 12.78 -8.25
CA LYS A 201 -21.06 12.11 -7.92
C LYS A 201 -20.81 10.94 -8.88
N THR A 202 -19.56 10.48 -8.95
CA THR A 202 -19.17 9.30 -9.75
C THR A 202 -18.67 8.17 -8.86
N LEU A 203 -19.04 6.94 -9.18
CA LEU A 203 -18.56 5.71 -8.54
C LEU A 203 -18.06 4.75 -9.61
N ASN A 204 -16.73 4.60 -9.69
CA ASN A 204 -16.08 3.71 -10.64
C ASN A 204 -15.44 2.56 -9.89
N VAL A 205 -15.82 1.32 -10.23
CA VAL A 205 -15.30 0.13 -9.56
C VAL A 205 -14.80 -0.88 -10.60
N SER A 206 -13.56 -1.34 -10.44
CA SER A 206 -12.91 -2.31 -11.32
C SER A 206 -12.37 -3.47 -10.50
N GLY A 207 -12.70 -4.69 -10.89
CA GLY A 207 -12.29 -5.92 -10.21
C GLY A 207 -11.91 -7.02 -11.21
N ASN A 208 -10.70 -7.58 -11.13
CA ASN A 208 -10.32 -8.69 -12.00
C ASN A 208 -10.60 -10.08 -11.37
N ASN A 209 -10.18 -10.31 -10.12
CA ASN A 209 -10.59 -11.48 -9.35
C ASN A 209 -10.92 -11.03 -7.91
N GLY A 210 -12.17 -11.18 -7.50
CA GLY A 210 -12.65 -10.79 -6.18
C GLY A 210 -14.08 -10.25 -6.24
N ASP A 211 -14.76 -10.26 -5.10
CA ASP A 211 -16.12 -9.78 -4.94
C ASP A 211 -16.14 -8.29 -4.56
N VAL A 212 -17.21 -7.60 -4.95
CA VAL A 212 -17.46 -6.19 -4.62
C VAL A 212 -18.74 -6.09 -3.82
N ASN A 213 -18.62 -5.66 -2.57
CA ASN A 213 -19.76 -5.42 -1.68
C ASN A 213 -19.75 -3.97 -1.16
N ILE A 214 -20.42 -3.09 -1.89
CA ILE A 214 -20.61 -1.69 -1.53
C ILE A 214 -22.07 -1.44 -1.15
N GLU A 215 -22.27 -0.84 0.01
CA GLU A 215 -23.57 -0.40 0.51
C GLU A 215 -23.69 1.13 0.47
N PHE A 216 -24.93 1.64 0.47
CA PHE A 216 -25.22 3.07 0.53
C PHE A 216 -25.95 3.41 1.84
N VAL A 217 -25.51 4.47 2.51
CA VAL A 217 -26.14 5.00 3.72
C VAL A 217 -26.55 6.45 3.51
N LYS A 218 -27.73 6.84 3.99
CA LYS A 218 -28.18 8.24 3.91
C LYS A 218 -27.37 9.11 4.87
N GLU A 219 -27.14 10.35 4.44
CA GLU A 219 -26.71 11.46 5.31
C GLU A 219 -27.65 11.65 6.52
#